data_AF-A0A945MQH3-F1
#
_entry.id   AF-A0A945MQH3-F1
#
_cell.length_a   1.000
_cell.length_b   1.000
_cell.length_c   1.000
_cell.angle_alpha   90.00
_cell.angle_beta   90.00
_cell.angle_gamma   90.00
#
_symmetry.space_group_name_H-M   'P 1'
#
loop_
_entity.id
_entity.type
_entity.pdbx_description
1 polymer ?
#
loop_
_entity_poly.entity_id
_entity_poly.type
_entity_poly.pdbx_seq_one_letter_code
_entity_poly.pdbx_strand_id
1 'polypeptide(L)'
;MLVFVLLLLCSIVRADPLFVDRTLEAGLEHEVVNGGSGKQFILESTGSGAAFFDYDNDGDLDLYAVNGSTYDAYGAGPGNALY
;
A
#
# COMPACT_ATOMS: atom_id res chain seq x y z
N MET A 1 16.02 43.50 -10.02
CA MET A 1 14.68 43.67 -9.41
C MET A 1 13.62 42.74 -10.03
N LEU A 2 13.58 42.56 -11.36
CA LEU A 2 12.57 41.69 -12.04
C LEU A 2 12.80 40.17 -11.83
N VAL A 3 14.05 39.71 -11.76
CA VAL A 3 14.40 38.28 -11.55
C VAL A 3 13.99 37.77 -10.16
N PHE A 4 14.00 38.65 -9.15
CA PHE A 4 13.61 38.30 -7.78
C PHE A 4 12.09 38.07 -7.64
N VAL A 5 11.27 38.80 -8.41
CA VAL A 5 9.81 38.65 -8.43
C VAL A 5 9.39 37.33 -9.11
N LEU A 6 10.12 36.89 -10.14
CA LEU A 6 9.85 35.63 -10.84
C LEU A 6 10.17 34.39 -9.98
N LEU A 7 11.24 34.46 -9.18
CA LEU A 7 11.58 33.40 -8.22
C LEU A 7 10.57 33.29 -7.06
N LEU A 8 9.97 34.42 -6.66
CA LEU A 8 8.91 34.45 -5.64
C LEU A 8 7.59 33.83 -6.15
N LEU A 9 7.25 33.99 -7.43
CA LEU A 9 6.06 33.37 -8.04
C LEU A 9 6.21 31.86 -8.23
N CYS A 10 7.42 31.37 -8.52
CA CYS A 10 7.70 29.93 -8.67
C CYS A 10 7.52 29.17 -7.35
N SER A 11 7.81 29.80 -6.21
CA SER A 11 7.67 29.21 -4.88
C SER A 11 6.23 29.11 -4.36
N ILE A 12 5.25 29.70 -5.08
CA ILE A 12 3.84 29.75 -4.67
C ILE A 12 3.01 28.66 -5.36
N VAL A 13 3.49 28.06 -6.45
CA VAL A 13 2.80 26.95 -7.12
C VAL A 13 3.17 25.64 -6.41
N ARG A 14 2.47 25.34 -5.32
CA ARG A 14 2.49 24.00 -4.73
C ARG A 14 1.59 23.11 -5.58
N ALA A 15 2.17 22.11 -6.24
CA ALA A 15 1.37 21.09 -6.91
C ALA A 15 0.59 20.28 -5.87
N ASP A 16 -0.71 20.11 -6.09
CA ASP A 16 -1.50 19.17 -5.29
C ASP A 16 -0.96 17.74 -5.49
N PRO A 17 -0.93 16.92 -4.43
CA PRO A 17 -0.47 15.55 -4.57
C PRO A 17 -1.43 14.78 -5.47
N LEU A 18 -0.90 14.04 -6.44
CA LEU A 18 -1.70 13.17 -7.30
C LEU A 18 -2.34 12.02 -6.50
N PHE A 19 -1.66 11.56 -5.45
CA PHE A 19 -2.13 10.51 -4.54
C PHE A 19 -1.90 10.94 -3.09
N VAL A 20 -2.87 10.62 -2.23
CA VAL A 20 -2.81 10.84 -0.79
C VAL A 20 -2.93 9.49 -0.11
N ASP A 21 -1.99 9.19 0.79
CA ASP A 21 -2.07 8.01 1.65
C ASP A 21 -3.24 8.17 2.62
N ARG A 22 -4.16 7.21 2.60
CA ARG A 22 -5.32 7.11 3.49
C ARG A 22 -5.40 5.78 4.21
N THR A 23 -4.29 5.05 4.26
CA THR A 23 -4.21 3.67 4.76
C THR A 23 -4.70 3.61 6.22
N LEU A 24 -4.21 4.53 7.07
CA LEU A 24 -4.59 4.56 8.48
C LEU A 24 -6.05 4.99 8.69
N GLU A 25 -6.51 6.02 7.98
CA GLU A 25 -7.90 6.48 8.11
C GLU A 25 -8.92 5.46 7.60
N ALA A 26 -8.50 4.61 6.65
CA ALA A 26 -9.29 3.49 6.17
C ALA A 26 -9.18 2.23 7.06
N GLY A 27 -8.39 2.25 8.15
CA GLY A 27 -8.21 1.12 9.06
C GLY A 27 -7.34 -0.02 8.51
N LEU A 28 -6.58 0.23 7.43
CA LEU A 28 -5.78 -0.78 6.74
C LEU A 28 -4.40 -0.98 7.42
N GLU A 29 -4.38 -1.62 8.59
CA GLU A 29 -3.15 -1.73 9.41
C GLU A 29 -2.38 -3.05 9.23
N HIS A 30 -2.84 -3.96 8.37
CA HIS A 30 -2.24 -5.27 8.22
C HIS A 30 -0.87 -5.25 7.53
N GLU A 31 0.12 -5.91 8.14
CA GLU A 31 1.47 -6.02 7.59
C GLU A 31 1.50 -7.02 6.41
N VAL A 32 1.90 -6.55 5.23
CA VAL A 32 2.10 -7.41 4.06
C VAL A 32 3.50 -8.01 4.06
N VAL A 33 3.59 -9.34 4.18
CA VAL A 33 4.83 -10.12 4.25
C VAL A 33 5.00 -10.96 2.99
N ASN A 34 6.06 -10.67 2.23
CA ASN A 34 6.46 -11.46 1.07
C ASN A 34 7.92 -11.88 1.23
N GLY A 35 8.21 -12.93 1.99
CA GLY A 35 9.58 -13.32 2.31
C GLY A 35 10.30 -12.40 3.30
N GLY A 36 11.52 -12.78 3.68
CA GLY A 36 12.38 -12.00 4.57
C GLY A 36 12.90 -10.70 3.95
N SER A 37 13.47 -9.81 4.77
CA SER A 37 14.03 -8.52 4.31
C SER A 37 15.14 -8.68 3.27
N GLY A 38 15.89 -9.79 3.34
CA GLY A 38 16.98 -10.09 2.43
C GLY A 38 16.57 -10.69 1.08
N LYS A 39 15.32 -11.15 0.91
CA LYS A 39 14.77 -11.71 -0.34
C LYS A 39 15.76 -12.68 -1.04
N GLN A 40 16.12 -13.75 -0.35
CA GLN A 40 17.17 -14.69 -0.77
C GLN A 40 16.70 -15.65 -1.86
N PHE A 41 15.39 -15.93 -1.92
CA PHE A 41 14.80 -16.83 -2.91
C PHE A 41 13.91 -16.08 -3.90
N ILE A 42 13.82 -16.58 -5.14
CA ILE A 42 12.94 -16.00 -6.18
C ILE A 42 11.48 -15.93 -5.71
N LEU A 43 11.03 -16.91 -4.93
CA LEU A 43 9.67 -16.97 -4.38
C LEU A 43 9.35 -15.79 -3.43
N GLU A 44 10.37 -15.17 -2.83
CA GLU A 44 10.20 -14.03 -1.93
C GLU A 44 10.05 -12.70 -2.69
N SER A 45 10.41 -12.67 -3.98
CA SER A 45 10.32 -11.45 -4.82
C SER A 45 8.91 -11.22 -5.36
N THR A 46 8.05 -12.23 -5.33
CA THR A 46 6.66 -12.10 -5.77
C THR A 46 5.85 -11.42 -4.67
N GLY A 47 5.33 -10.22 -4.98
CA GLY A 47 4.41 -9.51 -4.10
C GLY A 47 3.06 -10.22 -3.99
N SER A 48 2.29 -9.82 -2.98
CA SER A 48 0.93 -10.30 -2.77
C SER A 48 -0.08 -9.61 -3.70
N GLY A 49 -1.29 -10.15 -3.75
CA GLY A 49 -2.40 -9.58 -4.53
C GLY A 49 -3.48 -8.96 -3.64
N ALA A 50 -4.39 -8.20 -4.25
CA ALA A 50 -5.59 -7.69 -3.62
C ALA A 50 -6.75 -7.64 -4.61
N ALA A 51 -7.97 -7.66 -4.10
CA ALA A 51 -9.20 -7.54 -4.89
C ALA A 51 -10.25 -6.73 -4.15
N PHE A 52 -11.03 -5.95 -4.90
CA PHE A 52 -12.23 -5.28 -4.41
C PHE A 52 -13.47 -6.01 -4.91
N PHE A 53 -14.37 -6.36 -3.99
CA PHE A 53 -15.67 -6.96 -4.30
C PHE A 53 -16.58 -6.87 -3.07
N ASP A 54 -17.89 -6.93 -3.30
CA ASP A 54 -18.90 -6.95 -2.24
C ASP A 54 -19.04 -8.39 -1.71
N TYR A 55 -18.41 -8.69 -0.57
CA TYR A 55 -18.34 -10.03 0.01
C TYR A 55 -19.60 -10.41 0.78
N ASP A 56 -20.16 -9.47 1.55
CA ASP A 56 -21.30 -9.73 2.43
C ASP A 56 -22.65 -9.24 1.87
N ASN A 57 -22.62 -8.63 0.68
CA ASN A 57 -23.76 -8.20 -0.10
C ASN A 57 -24.51 -7.02 0.55
N ASP A 58 -23.78 -6.10 1.19
CA ASP A 58 -24.31 -4.85 1.76
C ASP A 58 -24.29 -3.66 0.78
N GLY A 59 -23.63 -3.82 -0.37
CA GLY A 59 -23.57 -2.85 -1.46
C GLY A 59 -22.33 -1.95 -1.43
N ASP A 60 -21.47 -2.06 -0.41
CA ASP A 60 -20.14 -1.47 -0.39
C ASP A 60 -19.09 -2.45 -0.94
N LEU A 61 -17.94 -1.93 -1.42
CA LEU A 61 -16.85 -2.79 -1.90
C LEU A 61 -15.87 -3.05 -0.75
N ASP A 62 -15.72 -4.33 -0.40
CA ASP A 62 -14.74 -4.80 0.56
C ASP A 62 -13.36 -4.95 -0.09
N LEU A 63 -12.30 -4.86 0.72
CA LEU A 63 -10.93 -5.11 0.29
C LEU A 63 -10.45 -6.45 0.82
N TYR A 64 -10.21 -7.40 -0.08
CA TYR A 64 -9.48 -8.61 0.24
C TYR A 64 -7.99 -8.47 -0.12
N ALA A 65 -7.12 -8.54 0.88
CA ALA A 65 -5.68 -8.50 0.74
C ALA A 65 -5.09 -9.89 0.99
N VAL A 66 -4.44 -10.45 -0.03
CA VAL A 66 -3.67 -11.70 0.09
C VAL A 66 -2.37 -11.39 0.79
N ASN A 67 -1.86 -12.36 1.54
CA ASN A 67 -0.57 -12.24 2.20
C ASN A 67 0.28 -13.51 2.05
N GLY A 68 1.58 -13.35 2.23
CA GLY A 68 2.55 -14.42 2.21
C GLY A 68 3.10 -14.74 3.61
N SER A 69 4.32 -15.23 3.62
CA SER A 69 5.10 -15.53 4.83
C SER A 69 6.59 -15.40 4.50
N THR A 70 7.44 -15.58 5.51
CA THR A 70 8.87 -15.81 5.27
C THR A 70 9.12 -17.27 4.93
N TYR A 71 10.28 -17.58 4.33
CA TYR A 71 10.66 -18.96 4.05
C TYR A 71 10.63 -19.85 5.32
N ASP A 72 11.13 -19.32 6.44
CA ASP A 72 11.19 -20.05 7.72
C ASP A 72 9.82 -20.20 8.39
N ALA A 73 8.86 -19.31 8.10
CA ALA A 73 7.51 -19.31 8.64
C ALA A 73 6.46 -19.75 7.62
N TYR A 74 6.83 -20.61 6.66
CA TYR A 74 5.92 -21.07 5.62
C TYR A 74 4.64 -21.68 6.22
N GLY A 75 3.48 -21.14 5.83
CA GLY A 75 2.17 -21.54 6.34
C GLY A 75 1.77 -20.96 7.70
N ALA A 76 2.65 -20.19 8.34
CA ALA A 76 2.42 -19.51 9.62
C ALA A 76 2.60 -17.98 9.49
N GLY A 77 2.37 -17.44 8.29
CA GLY A 77 2.39 -16.01 8.04
C GLY A 77 1.21 -15.27 8.69
N PRO A 78 1.16 -13.94 8.57
CA PRO A 78 0.09 -13.10 9.14
C PRO A 78 -1.32 -13.42 8.62
N GLY A 79 -1.43 -14.22 7.54
CA GLY A 79 -2.70 -14.61 6.94
C GLY A 79 -3.25 -13.53 6.01
N ASN A 80 -4.31 -13.86 5.29
CA ASN A 80 -5.00 -12.88 4.45
C ASN A 80 -5.91 -12.00 5.31
N ALA A 81 -6.19 -10.79 4.84
CA ALA A 81 -7.11 -9.87 5.50
C ALA A 81 -8.31 -9.55 4.59
N LEU A 82 -9.50 -9.46 5.19
CA LEU A 82 -10.69 -8.90 4.58
C LEU A 82 -11.09 -7.69 5.41
N TYR A 83 -11.30 -6.57 4.73
CA TYR A 83 -11.74 -5.31 5.31
C TYR A 83 -13.07 -4.91 4.73
#